data_AF-A0A6V7TJZ9-F1
#
_entry.id   AF-A0A6V7TJZ9-F1
#
_cell.length_a   1.000
_cell.length_b   1.000
_cell.length_c   1.000
_cell.angle_alpha   90.00
_cell.angle_beta   90.00
_cell.angle_gamma   90.00
#
_symmetry.space_group_name_H-M   'P 1'
#
loop_
_entity.id
_entity.type
_entity.pdbx_description
1 polymer ?
#
loop_
_entity_poly.entity_id
_entity_poly.type
_entity_poly.pdbx_seq_one_letter_code
_entity_poly.pdbx_strand_id
1 'polypeptide(L)'
;MSSTNQDSVATSSALACGSEEVCTDPKCQNMIKSLKAELAEQKGRMDEQDRRISELAQLLVNCKCKKPTSSTSHPLRECRICRLLLDCGIHNNVLSCKSCSEFFRINTKKGGVSKQCRYQHGACADLKPGEIRECTSCRWVKCVNEGMIMEDVGERGTKRPAAEDLDIGTVKLHPGSSQEKP
;
A
#
# COMPACT_ATOMS: atom_id res chain seq x y z
N MET A 1 9.96 -6.86 -53.01
CA MET A 1 10.86 -7.95 -53.48
C MET A 1 12.07 -7.92 -52.55
N SER A 2 11.90 -8.27 -51.28
CA SER A 2 11.96 -9.64 -50.73
C SER A 2 13.38 -10.20 -50.76
N SER A 3 14.18 -9.78 -49.77
CA SER A 3 15.49 -10.36 -49.47
C SER A 3 15.27 -11.48 -48.45
N THR A 4 15.41 -12.73 -48.89
CA THR A 4 15.39 -13.92 -48.04
C THR A 4 16.82 -14.23 -47.57
N ASN A 5 17.04 -14.13 -46.25
CA ASN A 5 18.23 -14.67 -45.59
C ASN A 5 18.20 -16.21 -45.64
N GLN A 6 19.33 -16.81 -46.03
CA GLN A 6 19.59 -18.23 -45.95
C GLN A 6 20.28 -18.54 -44.61
N ASP A 7 19.50 -18.96 -43.62
CA ASP A 7 20.06 -19.61 -42.43
C ASP A 7 20.14 -21.12 -42.70
N SER A 8 21.37 -21.59 -42.82
CA SER A 8 21.72 -23.00 -42.96
C SER A 8 21.52 -23.70 -41.62
N VAL A 9 20.40 -24.39 -41.46
CA VAL A 9 20.16 -25.27 -40.31
C VAL A 9 21.00 -26.53 -40.52
N ALA A 10 22.12 -26.62 -39.79
CA ALA A 10 22.83 -27.87 -39.60
C ALA A 10 21.93 -28.82 -38.81
N THR A 11 21.26 -29.74 -39.50
CA THR A 11 20.62 -30.92 -38.92
C THR A 11 21.68 -31.78 -38.26
N SER A 12 21.91 -31.57 -36.97
CA SER A 12 22.56 -32.57 -36.12
C SER A 12 21.64 -33.77 -36.00
N SER A 13 22.10 -34.90 -36.51
CA SER A 13 21.47 -36.21 -36.40
C SER A 13 21.13 -36.53 -34.95
N ALA A 14 19.87 -36.30 -34.57
CA ALA A 14 19.29 -36.85 -33.36
C ALA A 14 19.15 -38.36 -33.57
N LEU A 15 20.05 -39.11 -32.94
CA LEU A 15 19.93 -40.56 -32.78
C LEU A 15 18.59 -40.86 -32.10
N ALA A 16 17.74 -41.58 -32.82
CA ALA A 16 16.56 -42.23 -32.28
C ALA A 16 17.02 -43.36 -31.33
N CYS A 17 16.81 -43.19 -30.03
CA CYS A 17 16.73 -44.31 -29.08
C CYS A 17 15.38 -44.21 -28.37
N GLY A 18 14.36 -44.77 -29.04
CA GLY A 18 13.06 -45.07 -28.47
C GLY A 18 12.96 -46.56 -28.19
N SER A 19 13.62 -47.03 -27.14
CA SER A 19 13.41 -48.31 -26.46
C SER A 19 14.28 -48.31 -25.20
N GLU A 20 13.87 -49.05 -24.17
CA GLU A 20 14.58 -49.21 -22.88
C GLU A 20 15.90 -49.99 -23.04
N GLU A 21 16.76 -49.61 -23.99
CA GLU A 21 18.09 -50.19 -24.13
C GLU A 21 19.06 -49.52 -23.15
N VAL A 22 19.46 -50.28 -22.14
CA VAL A 22 20.52 -49.90 -21.21
C VAL A 22 21.80 -49.68 -22.01
N CYS A 23 22.28 -48.43 -22.07
CA CYS A 23 23.58 -48.10 -22.66
C CYS A 23 24.68 -48.96 -22.00
N THR A 24 25.22 -49.95 -22.71
CA THR A 24 26.26 -50.86 -22.21
C THR A 24 27.67 -50.30 -22.36
N ASP A 25 27.83 -49.21 -23.11
CA ASP A 25 29.10 -48.52 -23.30
C ASP A 25 29.63 -47.97 -21.96
N PRO A 26 30.84 -48.35 -21.51
CA PRO A 26 31.37 -47.94 -20.22
C PRO A 26 31.53 -46.42 -20.06
N LYS A 27 31.81 -45.69 -21.15
CA LYS A 27 31.97 -44.23 -21.14
C LYS A 27 30.61 -43.55 -20.96
N CYS A 28 29.59 -44.05 -21.66
CA CYS A 28 28.19 -43.65 -21.50
C CYS A 28 27.68 -43.92 -20.08
N GLN A 29 27.97 -45.10 -19.51
CA GLN A 29 27.57 -45.44 -18.14
C GLN A 29 28.23 -44.54 -17.09
N ASN A 30 29.52 -44.21 -17.27
CA ASN A 30 30.22 -43.31 -16.37
C ASN A 30 29.66 -41.88 -16.44
N MET A 31 29.31 -41.41 -17.64
CA MET A 31 28.65 -40.12 -17.84
C MET A 31 27.27 -40.08 -17.16
N ILE A 32 26.45 -41.12 -17.31
CA ILE A 32 25.15 -41.23 -16.64
C ILE A 32 25.32 -41.24 -15.11
N LYS A 33 26.32 -41.94 -14.58
CA LYS A 33 26.63 -41.94 -13.15
C LYS A 33 27.02 -40.53 -12.64
N SER A 34 27.86 -39.81 -13.39
CA SER A 34 28.24 -38.42 -13.05
C SER A 34 27.03 -37.50 -13.03
N LEU A 35 26.19 -37.55 -14.07
CA LEU A 35 24.99 -36.72 -14.18
C LEU A 35 23.97 -37.03 -13.07
N LYS A 36 23.82 -38.30 -12.69
CA LYS A 36 22.95 -38.69 -11.56
C LYS A 36 23.49 -38.17 -10.22
N ALA A 37 24.80 -38.17 -10.02
CA ALA A 37 25.42 -37.61 -8.83
C ALA A 37 25.20 -36.09 -8.76
N GLU A 38 25.45 -35.37 -9.85
CA GLU A 38 25.21 -33.93 -9.95
C GLU A 38 23.73 -33.56 -9.72
N LEU A 39 22.80 -34.35 -10.26
CA LEU A 39 21.36 -34.17 -10.03
C LEU A 39 20.99 -34.41 -8.56
N ALA A 40 21.60 -35.40 -7.90
CA ALA A 40 21.38 -35.67 -6.48
C ALA A 40 21.91 -34.51 -5.61
N GLU A 41 23.08 -33.95 -5.94
CA GLU A 41 23.63 -32.77 -5.27
C GLU A 41 22.75 -31.53 -5.48
N GLN A 42 22.27 -31.29 -6.70
CA GLN A 42 21.33 -30.20 -6.99
C GLN A 42 20.02 -30.35 -6.22
N LYS A 43 19.47 -31.57 -6.16
CA LYS A 43 18.27 -31.86 -5.38
C LYS A 43 18.48 -31.61 -3.89
N GLY A 44 19.61 -32.06 -3.33
CA GLY A 44 19.96 -31.78 -1.93
C GLY A 44 20.06 -30.29 -1.61
N ARG A 45 20.60 -29.47 -2.53
CA ARG A 45 20.61 -28.01 -2.39
C ARG A 45 19.21 -27.41 -2.37
N MET A 46 18.30 -27.91 -3.21
CA MET A 46 16.91 -27.47 -3.27
C MET A 46 16.13 -27.87 -1.99
N ASP A 47 16.31 -29.09 -1.50
CA ASP A 47 15.69 -29.57 -0.27
C ASP A 47 16.15 -28.75 0.96
N GLU A 48 17.43 -28.38 1.04
CA GLU A 48 17.95 -27.49 2.10
C GLU A 48 17.40 -26.06 1.99
N GLN A 49 17.22 -25.55 0.77
CA GLN A 49 16.59 -24.25 0.55
C GLN A 49 15.12 -24.26 0.99
N ASP A 50 14.37 -25.32 0.67
CA ASP A 50 12.98 -25.48 1.10
C ASP A 50 12.87 -25.59 2.64
N ARG A 51 13.81 -26.28 3.28
CA ARG A 51 13.93 -26.34 4.74
C ARG A 51 14.09 -24.94 5.35
N ARG A 52 14.99 -24.11 4.79
CA ARG A 52 15.21 -22.71 5.25
C ARG A 52 14.00 -21.82 5.00
N ILE A 53 13.32 -21.96 3.87
CA ILE A 53 12.08 -21.23 3.56
C ILE A 53 11.00 -21.57 4.59
N SER A 54 10.86 -22.85 4.93
CA SER A 54 9.90 -23.30 5.95
C SER A 54 10.24 -22.74 7.34
N GLU A 55 11.52 -22.75 7.74
CA GLU A 55 11.97 -22.14 9.01
C GLU A 55 11.67 -20.63 9.05
N LEU A 56 11.97 -19.90 7.98
CA LEU A 56 11.67 -18.47 7.88
C LEU A 56 10.16 -18.20 7.94
N ALA A 57 9.35 -19.02 7.28
CA ALA A 57 7.89 -18.91 7.33
C ALA A 57 7.36 -19.09 8.76
N GLN A 58 7.93 -20.02 9.54
CA GLN A 58 7.56 -20.21 10.94
C GLN A 58 7.96 -19.03 11.83
N LEU A 59 9.10 -18.40 11.58
CA LEU A 59 9.49 -17.15 12.25
C LEU A 59 8.51 -16.00 11.94
N LEU A 60 8.05 -15.90 10.69
CA LEU A 60 7.04 -14.91 10.29
C LEU A 60 5.67 -15.16 10.93
N VAL A 61 5.28 -16.42 11.13
CA VAL A 61 4.06 -16.78 11.87
C VAL A 61 4.15 -16.38 13.35
N ASN A 62 5.32 -16.51 13.96
CA ASN A 62 5.55 -16.19 15.37
C ASN A 62 5.79 -14.70 15.63
N CYS A 63 6.00 -13.88 14.60
CA CYS A 63 6.06 -12.43 14.78
C CYS A 63 4.67 -11.88 15.12
N LYS A 64 4.49 -11.48 16.39
CA LYS A 64 3.33 -10.70 16.89
C LYS A 64 3.26 -9.28 16.34
N CYS A 65 4.10 -8.93 15.38
CA CYS A 65 3.96 -7.70 14.63
C CYS A 65 2.64 -7.80 13.84
N LYS A 66 1.65 -6.98 14.21
CA LYS A 66 0.32 -6.93 13.59
C LYS A 66 0.51 -6.91 12.07
N LYS A 67 0.24 -8.03 11.39
CA LYS A 67 0.19 -8.07 9.93
C LYS A 67 -0.69 -6.89 9.51
N PRO A 68 -0.27 -6.02 8.58
CA PRO A 68 -1.23 -5.14 7.95
C PRO A 68 -2.26 -6.06 7.29
N THR A 69 -3.42 -6.20 7.93
CA THR A 69 -4.57 -6.90 7.39
C THR A 69 -5.14 -6.01 6.29
N SER A 70 -4.47 -5.98 5.14
CA SER A 70 -4.96 -5.39 3.90
C SER A 70 -4.22 -6.00 2.72
N SER A 71 -4.41 -7.32 2.55
CA SER A 71 -4.21 -7.98 1.25
C SER A 71 -5.45 -7.81 0.35
N THR A 72 -6.27 -6.80 0.58
CA THR A 72 -7.21 -6.30 -0.42
C THR A 72 -6.45 -5.23 -1.17
N SER A 73 -6.18 -5.45 -2.45
CA SER A 73 -5.49 -4.54 -3.38
C SER A 73 -6.33 -3.29 -3.66
N HIS A 74 -6.76 -2.57 -2.61
CA HIS A 74 -7.38 -1.28 -2.77
C HIS A 74 -6.30 -0.30 -3.22
N PRO A 75 -6.56 0.49 -4.28
CA PRO A 75 -5.61 1.51 -4.69
C PRO A 75 -5.36 2.45 -3.52
N LEU A 76 -4.07 2.71 -3.24
CA LEU A 76 -3.70 3.73 -2.28
C LEU A 76 -4.31 5.06 -2.74
N ARG A 77 -4.99 5.75 -1.82
CA ARG A 77 -5.61 7.04 -2.07
C ARG A 77 -5.00 8.07 -1.14
N GLU A 78 -4.98 9.31 -1.60
CA GLU A 78 -4.51 10.42 -0.80
C GLU A 78 -5.55 10.79 0.26
N CYS A 79 -5.16 10.78 1.53
CA CYS A 79 -6.00 11.25 2.62
C CYS A 79 -6.22 12.77 2.51
N ARG A 80 -7.48 13.24 2.44
CA ARG A 80 -7.80 14.68 2.36
C ARG A 80 -7.23 15.51 3.51
N ILE A 81 -7.10 14.88 4.69
CA ILE A 81 -6.58 15.53 5.90
C ILE A 81 -5.05 15.55 5.91
N CYS A 82 -4.38 14.40 5.90
CA CYS A 82 -2.92 14.37 6.11
C CYS A 82 -2.10 14.23 4.83
N ARG A 83 -2.74 14.17 3.66
CA ARG A 83 -2.10 14.13 2.33
C ARG A 83 -1.11 12.97 2.12
N LEU A 84 -1.22 11.93 2.95
CA LEU A 84 -0.47 10.69 2.79
C LEU A 84 -1.23 9.72 1.88
N LEU A 85 -0.50 9.07 0.98
CA LEU A 85 -1.00 7.96 0.16
C LEU A 85 -1.09 6.70 1.01
N LEU A 86 -2.32 6.34 1.40
CA LEU A 86 -2.62 5.24 2.31
C LEU A 86 -3.87 4.49 1.84
N ASP A 87 -4.14 3.34 2.44
CA ASP A 87 -5.47 2.72 2.36
C ASP A 87 -6.49 3.64 3.08
N CYS A 88 -7.25 4.39 2.29
CA CYS A 88 -8.24 5.36 2.77
C CYS A 88 -9.65 4.90 2.43
N GLY A 89 -10.59 5.16 3.33
CA GLY A 89 -12.02 4.98 3.13
C GLY A 89 -12.79 6.27 3.40
N ILE A 90 -14.10 6.24 3.24
CA ILE A 90 -14.96 7.33 3.73
C ILE A 90 -15.14 7.12 5.23
N HIS A 91 -14.59 8.03 6.02
CA HIS A 91 -14.77 8.06 7.47
C HIS A 91 -15.22 9.45 7.89
N ASN A 92 -16.25 9.53 8.74
CA ASN A 92 -16.79 10.81 9.18
C ASN A 92 -17.16 11.71 7.99
N ASN A 93 -17.72 11.12 6.93
CA ASN A 93 -18.08 11.77 5.66
C ASN A 93 -16.95 12.35 4.81
N VAL A 94 -15.69 12.02 5.11
CA VAL A 94 -14.53 12.47 4.34
C VAL A 94 -13.64 11.29 3.93
N LEU A 95 -13.09 11.32 2.71
CA LEU A 95 -12.06 10.39 2.26
C LEU A 95 -10.78 10.58 3.09
N SER A 96 -10.55 9.69 4.05
CA SER A 96 -9.48 9.84 5.02
C SER A 96 -8.89 8.51 5.46
N CYS A 97 -7.66 8.54 6.00
CA CYS A 97 -7.05 7.35 6.59
C CYS A 97 -7.63 7.11 8.00
N LYS A 98 -7.58 5.84 8.45
CA LYS A 98 -8.08 5.43 9.78
C LYS A 98 -7.52 6.27 10.93
N SER A 99 -6.25 6.69 10.83
CA SER A 99 -5.62 7.53 11.86
C SER A 99 -6.23 8.93 11.96
N CYS A 100 -6.72 9.51 10.86
CA CYS A 100 -7.39 10.82 10.87
C CYS A 100 -8.82 10.70 11.42
N SER A 101 -9.54 9.64 11.08
CA SER A 101 -10.88 9.37 11.65
C SER A 101 -10.82 9.23 13.17
N GLU A 102 -9.90 8.41 13.68
CA GLU A 102 -9.75 8.21 15.12
C GLU A 102 -9.31 9.50 15.82
N PHE A 103 -8.36 10.22 15.23
CA PHE A 103 -7.95 11.54 15.71
C PHE A 103 -9.13 12.50 15.85
N PHE A 104 -9.98 12.59 14.82
CA PHE A 104 -11.16 13.45 14.83
C PHE A 104 -12.14 13.03 15.93
N ARG A 105 -12.46 11.73 16.04
CA ARG A 105 -13.36 11.22 17.09
C ARG A 105 -12.88 11.56 18.50
N ILE A 106 -11.60 11.32 18.79
CA ILE A 106 -11.01 11.57 20.11
C ILE A 106 -11.07 13.06 20.48
N ASN A 107 -10.72 13.96 19.56
CA ASN A 107 -10.69 15.39 19.85
C ASN A 107 -12.09 15.99 19.90
N THR A 108 -13.03 15.54 19.07
CA THR A 108 -14.44 15.96 19.16
C THR A 108 -15.03 15.63 20.53
N LYS A 109 -14.81 14.41 21.04
CA LYS A 109 -15.28 13.99 22.39
C LYS A 109 -14.69 14.84 23.53
N LYS A 110 -13.54 15.47 23.30
CA LYS A 110 -12.87 16.35 24.26
C LYS A 110 -13.29 17.83 24.11
N GLY A 111 -14.25 18.13 23.24
CA GLY A 111 -14.64 19.51 22.93
C GLY A 111 -13.70 20.23 21.96
N GLY A 112 -12.91 19.49 21.19
CA GLY A 112 -11.93 20.00 20.23
C GLY A 112 -10.49 19.93 20.72
N VAL A 113 -9.61 20.70 20.08
CA VAL A 113 -8.19 20.81 20.44
C VAL A 113 -7.94 22.14 21.16
N SER A 114 -7.43 22.08 22.39
CA SER A 114 -7.13 23.27 23.20
C SER A 114 -5.79 23.94 22.88
N LYS A 115 -4.87 23.23 22.23
CA LYS A 115 -3.52 23.74 21.94
C LYS A 115 -3.55 24.67 20.74
N GLN A 116 -2.95 25.85 20.89
CA GLN A 116 -2.73 26.79 19.78
C GLN A 116 -1.57 26.34 18.90
N CYS A 117 -1.66 26.65 17.61
CA CYS A 117 -0.56 26.42 16.67
C CYS A 117 0.62 27.36 16.97
N ARG A 118 1.85 26.84 16.94
CA ARG A 118 3.09 27.63 17.13
C ARG A 118 3.42 28.57 15.97
N TYR A 119 2.91 28.27 14.77
CA TYR A 119 3.23 28.98 13.53
C TYR A 119 2.04 29.76 12.97
N GLN A 120 0.99 30.00 13.79
CA GLN A 120 -0.35 30.50 13.41
C GLN A 120 -1.28 29.40 12.85
N HIS A 121 -2.58 29.50 13.15
CA HIS A 121 -3.57 28.49 12.74
C HIS A 121 -3.63 28.37 11.21
N GLY A 122 -3.54 27.14 10.69
CA GLY A 122 -3.57 26.88 9.25
C GLY A 122 -2.21 26.99 8.54
N ALA A 123 -1.20 27.61 9.14
CA ALA A 123 0.12 27.79 8.51
C ALA A 123 1.02 26.54 8.50
N CYS A 124 0.57 25.42 9.07
CA CYS A 124 1.27 24.13 8.93
C CYS A 124 0.98 23.43 7.58
N ALA A 125 0.14 24.02 6.72
CA ALA A 125 -0.46 23.34 5.57
C ALA A 125 0.51 23.03 4.41
N ASP A 126 1.68 23.66 4.38
CA ASP A 126 2.60 23.59 3.23
C ASP A 126 3.83 22.70 3.45
N LEU A 127 3.80 21.86 4.49
CA LEU A 127 4.89 20.92 4.71
C LEU A 127 4.76 19.77 3.70
N LYS A 128 5.84 19.53 2.95
CA LYS A 128 5.89 18.55 1.86
C LYS A 128 5.33 17.19 2.31
N PRO A 129 4.70 16.41 1.41
CA PRO A 129 4.32 15.04 1.72
C PRO A 129 5.49 14.26 2.32
N GLY A 130 5.39 13.89 3.60
CA GLY A 130 6.45 13.17 4.34
C GLY A 130 7.27 14.01 5.32
N GLU A 131 7.23 15.34 5.24
CA GLU A 131 7.91 16.22 6.20
C GLU A 131 6.91 16.74 7.24
N ILE A 132 7.08 16.27 8.49
CA ILE A 132 6.40 16.71 9.72
C ILE A 132 4.87 16.60 9.69
N ARG A 133 4.31 15.77 10.58
CA ARG A 133 2.86 15.73 10.82
C ARG A 133 2.38 17.12 11.27
N GLU A 134 1.41 17.68 10.54
CA GLU A 134 0.68 18.89 10.93
C GLU A 134 0.40 18.90 12.44
N CYS A 135 0.57 20.06 13.08
CA CYS A 135 0.31 20.14 14.52
C CYS A 135 -1.15 19.75 14.83
N THR A 136 -1.41 19.26 16.06
CA THR A 136 -2.75 18.81 16.49
C THR A 136 -3.84 19.85 16.20
N SER A 137 -3.53 21.14 16.40
CA SER A 137 -4.46 22.24 16.13
C SER A 137 -4.81 22.35 14.64
N CYS A 138 -3.81 22.45 13.77
CA CYS A 138 -4.01 22.55 12.32
C CYS A 138 -4.68 21.31 11.74
N ARG A 139 -4.29 20.11 12.21
CA ARG A 139 -4.92 18.85 11.79
C ARG A 139 -6.41 18.82 12.16
N TRP A 140 -6.76 19.32 13.35
CA TRP A 140 -8.15 19.42 13.81
C TRP A 140 -8.95 20.42 12.98
N VAL A 141 -8.41 21.62 12.74
CA VAL A 141 -9.04 22.62 11.87
C VAL A 141 -9.28 22.04 10.47
N LYS A 142 -8.33 21.29 9.92
CA LYS A 142 -8.48 20.64 8.61
C LYS A 142 -9.56 19.56 8.60
N CYS A 143 -9.69 18.77 9.67
CA CYS A 143 -10.80 17.83 9.82
C CYS A 143 -12.15 18.56 9.73
N VAL A 144 -12.31 19.67 10.47
CA VAL A 144 -13.56 20.46 10.46
C VAL A 144 -13.79 21.11 9.10
N ASN A 145 -12.77 21.72 8.50
CA ASN A 145 -12.88 22.44 7.23
C ASN A 145 -13.19 21.52 6.04
N GLU A 146 -12.69 20.27 6.05
CA GLU A 146 -13.02 19.27 5.03
C GLU A 146 -14.41 18.63 5.27
N GLY A 147 -15.13 19.04 6.32
CA GLY A 147 -16.49 18.60 6.60
C GLY A 147 -16.58 17.29 7.36
N MET A 148 -15.59 16.94 8.20
CA MET A 148 -15.73 15.76 9.06
C MET A 148 -16.85 15.95 10.08
N ILE A 149 -17.77 14.99 10.15
CA ILE A 149 -18.83 14.98 11.15
C ILE A 149 -18.75 13.77 12.07
N MET A 150 -19.06 13.98 13.35
CA MET A 150 -19.27 12.89 14.29
C MET A 150 -20.72 12.48 14.14
N GLU A 151 -20.98 11.45 13.33
CA GLU A 151 -22.28 10.78 13.37
C GLU A 151 -22.42 10.16 14.76
N ASP A 152 -23.34 10.69 15.55
CA ASP A 152 -23.78 10.03 16.77
C ASP A 152 -24.39 8.69 16.37
N VAL A 153 -23.85 7.61 16.93
CA VAL A 153 -24.40 6.25 16.74
C VAL A 153 -25.64 6.16 17.64
N GLY A 154 -26.67 6.92 17.26
CA GLY A 154 -28.01 6.93 17.82
C GLY A 154 -28.97 6.60 16.69
N GLU A 155 -29.48 5.38 16.74
CA GLU A 155 -30.54 4.82 15.89
C GLU A 155 -30.15 4.33 14.49
N ARG A 156 -30.36 3.02 14.32
CA ARG A 156 -30.21 2.29 13.07
C ARG A 156 -31.16 2.88 12.02
N GLY A 157 -30.58 3.37 10.94
CA GLY A 157 -31.22 3.39 9.63
C GLY A 157 -32.40 4.33 9.48
N THR A 158 -32.15 5.62 9.34
CA THR A 158 -32.96 6.46 8.46
C THR A 158 -32.06 7.25 7.52
N LYS A 159 -32.62 7.54 6.35
CA LYS A 159 -31.95 7.87 5.09
C LYS A 159 -31.04 9.10 5.22
N ARG A 160 -29.93 9.10 4.44
CA ARG A 160 -29.13 10.30 4.17
C ARG A 160 -30.09 11.44 3.74
N PRO A 161 -30.06 12.62 4.36
CA PRO A 161 -30.58 13.80 3.72
C PRO A 161 -29.66 14.14 2.55
N ALA A 162 -30.24 14.44 1.39
CA ALA A 162 -29.52 15.08 0.31
C ALA A 162 -28.95 16.42 0.80
N ALA A 163 -27.85 16.84 0.21
CA ALA A 163 -27.14 18.06 0.55
C ALA A 163 -27.96 19.31 0.22
N GLU A 164 -28.85 19.71 1.11
CA GLU A 164 -29.54 21.00 1.15
C GLU A 164 -30.15 21.15 2.55
N ASP A 165 -30.07 22.34 3.15
CA ASP A 165 -30.60 22.72 4.48
C ASP A 165 -29.71 22.55 5.72
N LEU A 166 -28.42 22.92 5.62
CA LEU A 166 -27.69 23.47 6.78
C LEU A 166 -27.44 24.95 6.54
N ASP A 167 -28.30 25.80 7.13
CA ASP A 167 -28.10 27.24 7.26
C ASP A 167 -26.90 27.49 8.19
N ILE A 168 -25.71 27.55 7.59
CA ILE A 168 -24.50 27.99 8.27
C ILE A 168 -24.57 29.51 8.32
N GLY A 169 -24.91 30.03 9.51
CA GLY A 169 -24.81 31.44 9.83
C GLY A 169 -23.48 32.03 9.32
N THR A 170 -23.62 32.96 8.39
CA THR A 170 -22.60 33.77 7.74
C THR A 170 -21.42 34.10 8.66
N VAL A 171 -20.31 33.36 8.55
CA VAL A 171 -19.00 33.87 8.97
C VAL A 171 -18.47 34.69 7.81
N LYS A 172 -18.63 36.01 7.91
CA LYS A 172 -18.11 37.00 6.97
C LYS A 172 -16.59 36.83 6.86
N LEU A 173 -16.12 36.19 5.78
CA LEU A 173 -14.74 36.33 5.34
C LEU A 173 -14.59 37.75 4.81
N HIS A 174 -13.86 38.60 5.54
CA HIS A 174 -13.41 39.88 5.01
C HIS A 174 -12.29 39.63 3.98
N PRO A 175 -12.42 40.06 2.72
CA PRO A 175 -11.28 40.12 1.83
C PRO A 175 -10.34 41.23 2.30
N GLY A 176 -9.07 40.87 2.51
CA GLY A 176 -8.00 41.81 2.83
C GLY A 176 -7.88 42.88 1.75
N SER A 177 -7.97 44.13 2.19
CA SER A 177 -7.68 45.33 1.44
C SER A 177 -6.19 45.41 1.11
N SER A 178 -5.84 45.23 -0.16
CA SER A 178 -4.59 45.78 -0.71
C SER A 178 -4.80 47.27 -0.95
N GLN A 179 -4.26 48.11 -0.06
CA GLN A 179 -4.10 49.54 -0.34
C GLN A 179 -2.78 49.72 -1.09
N GLU A 180 -2.86 50.19 -2.33
CA GLU A 180 -1.79 50.96 -2.95
C GLU A 180 -1.57 52.24 -2.14
N LYS A 181 -0.31 52.62 -1.94
CA LYS A 181 0.12 53.91 -1.39
C LYS A 181 1.12 54.55 -2.35
N PRO A 182 1.24 55.88 -2.34
CA PRO A 182 1.55 56.72 -3.50
C PRO A 182 3.04 56.75 -3.87
#